data_AF-A0A7S2E8P0-F1
#
_entry.id   AF-A0A7S2E8P0-F1
#
_cell.length_a   1.000
_cell.length_b   1.000
_cell.length_c   1.000
_cell.angle_alpha   90.00
_cell.angle_beta   90.00
_cell.angle_gamma   90.00
#
_symmetry.space_group_name_H-M   'P 1'
#
loop_
_entity.id
_entity.type
_entity.pdbx_description
1 polymer ?
#
loop_
_entity_poly.entity_id
_entity_poly.type
_entity_poly.pdbx_seq_one_letter_code
_entity_poly.pdbx_strand_id
1 'polypeptide(L)'
;DGSDNMGLIPRFMNDIFVSLNQQKEKSCSMLSRSSLSTTHKEEKKDSDVKQNSGNNNKGYLIDFKASASFLEVYGEEIHDLLDDERKPLPIREDSSGGVVVVGLTTTSVTNAEDALNLLHVGTLNRTTAATLMNHTSSRSHAVFTVYLQQTTRLDNSAGESVDVTTSSRFTFVDLAGSERMKKTGA
;
A
#
# COMPACT_ATOMS: atom_id res chain seq x y z
N ASP A 1 -11.91 -11.23 21.45
CA ASP A 1 -13.21 -10.79 20.92
C ASP A 1 -13.14 -9.31 20.53
N GLY A 2 -12.45 -8.99 19.44
CA GLY A 2 -12.19 -7.59 19.04
C GLY A 2 -11.82 -7.39 17.57
N SER A 3 -11.71 -8.46 16.78
CA SER A 3 -11.45 -8.42 15.34
C SER A 3 -12.68 -8.02 14.52
N ASP A 4 -13.90 -8.27 15.04
CA ASP A 4 -15.15 -8.09 14.27
C ASP A 4 -15.59 -6.64 14.13
N ASN A 5 -15.10 -5.72 14.98
CA ASN A 5 -15.37 -4.28 14.89
C ASN A 5 -14.33 -3.49 14.09
N MET A 6 -13.32 -4.16 13.53
CA MET A 6 -12.26 -3.47 12.83
C MET A 6 -12.69 -3.10 11.39
N GLY A 7 -12.56 -1.82 11.01
CA GLY A 7 -12.89 -1.34 9.66
C GLY A 7 -12.00 -1.94 8.57
N LEU A 8 -12.32 -1.63 7.30
CA LEU A 8 -11.59 -2.16 6.13
C LEU A 8 -10.11 -1.78 6.14
N ILE A 9 -9.78 -0.50 6.38
CA ILE A 9 -8.39 -0.01 6.29
C ILE A 9 -7.51 -0.69 7.35
N PRO A 10 -7.86 -0.72 8.65
CA PRO A 10 -7.03 -1.41 9.64
C PRO A 10 -6.86 -2.91 9.38
N ARG A 11 -7.92 -3.60 8.91
CA ARG A 11 -7.79 -5.01 8.50
C ARG A 11 -6.82 -5.18 7.34
N PHE A 12 -6.99 -4.40 6.28
CA PHE A 12 -6.10 -4.43 5.12
C PHE A 12 -4.64 -4.16 5.51
N MET A 13 -4.38 -3.14 6.33
CA MET A 13 -3.02 -2.79 6.75
C MET A 13 -2.40 -3.92 7.57
N ASN A 14 -3.14 -4.49 8.51
CA ASN A 14 -2.65 -5.63 9.27
C ASN A 14 -2.31 -6.81 8.35
N ASP A 15 -3.23 -7.19 7.47
CA ASP A 15 -3.06 -8.35 6.60
C ASP A 15 -1.90 -8.19 5.61
N ILE A 16 -1.75 -7.01 5.00
CA ILE A 16 -0.69 -6.76 4.02
C ILE A 16 0.69 -6.79 4.68
N PHE A 17 0.88 -6.12 5.81
CA PHE A 17 2.17 -6.11 6.50
C PHE A 17 2.51 -7.48 7.09
N VAL A 18 1.54 -8.21 7.63
CA VAL A 18 1.73 -9.59 8.10
C VAL A 18 2.16 -10.49 6.93
N SER A 19 1.46 -10.43 5.81
CA SER A 19 1.79 -11.24 4.62
C SER A 19 3.17 -10.91 4.05
N LEU A 20 3.52 -9.63 3.92
CA LEU A 20 4.82 -9.18 3.43
C LEU A 20 5.97 -9.64 4.34
N ASN A 21 5.83 -9.48 5.66
CA ASN A 21 6.83 -9.92 6.61
C ASN A 21 7.02 -11.44 6.58
N GLN A 22 5.92 -12.21 6.57
CA GLN A 22 6.00 -13.67 6.46
C GLN A 22 6.64 -14.12 5.13
N GLN A 23 6.35 -13.45 4.01
CA GLN A 23 6.97 -13.77 2.72
C GLN A 23 8.47 -13.45 2.72
N LYS A 24 8.88 -12.34 3.33
CA LYS A 24 10.29 -11.95 3.46
C LYS A 24 11.07 -12.93 4.34
N GLU A 25 10.50 -13.35 5.47
CA GLU A 25 11.11 -14.36 6.36
C GLU A 25 11.26 -15.73 5.69
N LYS A 26 10.20 -16.20 5.01
CA LYS A 26 10.23 -17.46 4.25
C LYS A 26 11.32 -17.41 3.17
N SER A 27 11.42 -16.31 2.45
CA SER A 27 12.43 -16.09 1.40
C SER A 27 13.85 -16.11 1.98
N CYS A 28 14.08 -15.41 3.09
CA CYS A 28 15.38 -15.39 3.78
C CYS A 28 15.81 -16.78 4.24
N SER A 29 14.90 -17.54 4.88
CA SER A 29 15.20 -18.89 5.37
C SER A 29 15.54 -19.88 4.25
N MET A 30 14.91 -19.74 3.07
CA MET A 30 15.22 -20.57 1.90
C MET A 30 16.55 -20.20 1.26
N LEU A 31 16.84 -18.90 1.13
CA LEU A 31 18.14 -18.42 0.64
C LEU A 31 19.28 -18.89 1.55
N SER A 32 19.15 -18.80 2.87
CA SER A 32 20.16 -19.31 3.80
C SER A 32 20.40 -20.81 3.68
N ARG A 33 19.34 -21.61 3.41
CA ARG A 33 19.48 -23.07 3.21
C ARG A 33 20.20 -23.42 1.91
N SER A 34 19.98 -22.67 0.83
CA SER A 34 20.67 -22.89 -0.44
C SER A 34 22.19 -22.70 -0.31
N SER A 35 22.63 -21.70 0.46
CA SER A 35 24.05 -21.41 0.72
C SER A 35 24.80 -22.49 1.51
N LEU A 36 24.09 -23.35 2.27
CA LEU A 36 24.72 -24.44 3.05
C LEU A 36 24.83 -25.79 2.30
N SER A 37 24.30 -25.90 1.08
CA SER A 37 24.22 -27.18 0.36
C SER A 37 25.38 -27.49 -0.60
N THR A 38 26.39 -26.61 -0.71
CA THR A 38 27.59 -26.85 -1.53
C THR A 38 28.68 -27.55 -0.70
N THR A 39 28.49 -28.81 -0.29
CA THR A 39 29.60 -29.74 0.02
C THR A 39 29.14 -31.21 0.02
N HIS A 40 29.50 -31.94 -1.05
CA HIS A 40 29.58 -33.40 -1.27
C HIS A 40 28.40 -34.36 -0.94
N LYS A 41 27.80 -34.98 -1.97
CA LYS A 41 27.93 -36.43 -2.26
C LYS A 41 27.23 -36.89 -3.56
N GLU A 42 27.89 -37.82 -4.24
CA GLU A 42 27.52 -38.50 -5.50
C GLU A 42 26.35 -39.52 -5.38
N GLU A 43 25.63 -39.63 -6.50
CA GLU A 43 24.85 -40.75 -7.09
C GLU A 43 23.99 -41.72 -6.26
N LYS A 44 22.68 -41.76 -6.59
CA LYS A 44 22.07 -42.91 -7.31
C LYS A 44 20.68 -42.58 -7.89
N LYS A 45 20.47 -43.00 -9.15
CA LYS A 45 19.19 -43.07 -9.90
C LYS A 45 18.21 -44.04 -9.23
N ASP A 46 16.93 -43.68 -9.16
CA ASP A 46 15.89 -44.35 -9.95
C ASP A 46 14.57 -43.58 -9.98
N SER A 47 13.81 -43.88 -11.02
CA SER A 47 12.64 -43.22 -11.60
C SER A 47 11.37 -43.23 -10.74
N ASP A 48 10.62 -42.12 -10.77
CA ASP A 48 9.15 -42.17 -10.87
C ASP A 48 8.60 -40.86 -11.47
N VAL A 49 7.86 -41.03 -12.58
CA VAL A 49 7.18 -39.96 -13.30
C VAL A 49 5.86 -39.66 -12.61
N LYS A 50 5.73 -38.48 -12.00
CA LYS A 50 4.43 -37.83 -11.77
C LYS A 50 4.44 -36.44 -12.39
N GLN A 51 3.62 -36.31 -13.42
CA GLN A 51 3.23 -35.03 -14.00
C GLN A 51 2.62 -34.15 -12.91
N ASN A 52 3.11 -32.91 -12.76
CA ASN A 52 2.30 -31.86 -12.18
C ASN A 52 2.53 -30.55 -12.94
N SER A 53 1.46 -30.08 -13.55
CA SER A 53 1.36 -28.83 -14.28
C SER A 53 1.26 -27.69 -13.27
N GLY A 54 2.20 -26.75 -13.33
CA GLY A 54 2.21 -25.53 -12.52
C GLY A 54 3.50 -24.76 -12.83
N ASN A 55 3.37 -23.56 -13.38
CA ASN A 55 4.48 -22.69 -13.75
C ASN A 55 5.45 -22.53 -12.56
N ASN A 56 6.64 -23.12 -12.65
CA ASN A 56 7.64 -23.21 -11.59
C ASN A 56 8.56 -21.98 -11.50
N ASN A 57 8.06 -20.77 -11.78
CA ASN A 57 8.84 -19.56 -11.51
C ASN A 57 8.71 -19.23 -10.01
N LYS A 58 9.57 -19.84 -9.18
CA LYS A 58 9.67 -19.50 -7.76
C LYS A 58 10.24 -18.08 -7.63
N GLY A 59 9.38 -17.13 -7.28
CA GLY A 59 9.77 -15.78 -6.91
C GLY A 59 9.97 -15.66 -5.40
N TYR A 60 11.06 -15.03 -4.97
CA TYR A 60 11.36 -14.77 -3.56
C TYR A 60 11.29 -13.28 -3.27
N LEU A 61 10.52 -12.88 -2.26
CA LEU A 61 10.47 -11.48 -1.83
C LEU A 61 11.78 -11.13 -1.11
N ILE A 62 12.58 -10.24 -1.69
CA ILE A 62 13.87 -9.79 -1.14
C ILE A 62 13.65 -8.63 -0.19
N ASP A 63 12.90 -7.63 -0.64
CA ASP A 63 12.62 -6.44 0.15
C ASP A 63 11.29 -5.81 -0.22
N PHE A 64 10.75 -4.99 0.67
CA PHE A 64 9.62 -4.13 0.36
C PHE A 64 9.77 -2.78 1.07
N LYS A 65 9.21 -1.74 0.45
CA LYS A 65 9.11 -0.40 1.02
C LYS A 65 7.67 0.07 0.89
N ALA A 66 7.14 0.63 1.96
CA ALA A 66 5.80 1.20 1.97
C ALA A 66 5.86 2.67 2.38
N SER A 67 4.99 3.47 1.76
CA SER A 67 4.76 4.85 2.14
C SER A 67 3.28 5.18 2.00
N ALA A 68 2.82 6.24 2.66
CA ALA A 68 1.43 6.67 2.61
C ALA A 68 1.32 8.19 2.44
N SER A 69 0.26 8.62 1.77
CA SER A 69 -0.15 10.02 1.63
C SER A 69 -1.63 10.14 1.95
N PHE A 70 -2.06 11.26 2.52
CA PHE A 70 -3.48 11.50 2.80
C PHE A 70 -3.87 12.91 2.40
N LEU A 71 -4.86 13.04 1.52
CA LEU A 71 -5.37 14.34 1.10
C LEU A 71 -6.89 14.42 1.24
N GLU A 72 -7.40 15.64 1.30
CA GLU A 72 -8.80 15.94 1.08
C GLU A 72 -9.00 16.83 -0.14
N VAL A 73 -10.15 16.65 -0.79
CA VAL A 73 -10.66 17.58 -1.79
C VAL A 73 -11.84 18.30 -1.15
N TYR A 74 -11.68 19.62 -0.99
CA TYR A 74 -12.68 20.49 -0.40
C TYR A 74 -12.83 21.74 -1.26
N GLY A 75 -14.04 22.00 -1.74
CA GLY A 75 -14.32 23.20 -2.55
C GLY A 75 -13.44 23.32 -3.79
N GLU A 76 -13.21 22.22 -4.52
CA GLU A 76 -12.32 22.11 -5.69
C GLU A 76 -10.81 22.30 -5.39
N GLU A 77 -10.42 22.52 -4.14
CA GLU A 77 -9.03 22.63 -3.72
C GLU A 77 -8.53 21.35 -3.05
N ILE A 78 -7.28 20.99 -3.31
CA ILE A 78 -6.61 19.86 -2.68
C ILE A 78 -5.84 20.34 -1.46
N HIS A 79 -6.06 19.68 -0.33
CA HIS A 79 -5.34 19.95 0.91
C HIS A 79 -4.66 18.68 1.39
N ASP A 80 -3.40 18.82 1.81
CA ASP A 80 -2.69 17.73 2.49
C ASP A 80 -3.22 17.57 3.92
N LEU A 81 -3.59 16.35 4.29
CA LEU A 81 -4.08 16.04 5.64
C LEU A 81 -2.95 15.70 6.60
N LEU A 82 -1.72 15.50 6.11
CA LEU A 82 -0.52 15.19 6.89
C LEU A 82 0.40 16.40 7.09
N ASP A 83 0.08 17.53 6.46
CA ASP A 83 0.75 18.82 6.65
C ASP A 83 -0.13 19.75 7.50
N ASP A 84 0.48 20.37 8.51
CA ASP A 84 -0.19 21.32 9.40
C ASP A 84 -0.46 22.66 8.70
N GLU A 85 0.33 23.03 7.68
CA GLU A 85 0.15 24.31 6.98
C GLU A 85 -1.09 24.34 6.09
N ARG A 86 -1.58 23.17 5.66
CA ARG A 86 -2.83 22.99 4.88
C ARG A 86 -2.98 23.98 3.73
N LYS A 87 -1.90 24.25 3.01
CA LYS A 87 -1.94 25.10 1.82
C LYS A 87 -2.58 24.34 0.66
N PRO A 88 -3.38 25.00 -0.20
CA PRO A 88 -3.87 24.38 -1.42
C PRO A 88 -2.73 23.86 -2.29
N LEU A 89 -2.80 22.60 -2.70
CA LEU A 89 -1.79 21.94 -3.51
C LEU A 89 -2.18 21.93 -4.99
N PRO A 90 -1.26 22.29 -5.91
CA PRO A 90 -1.54 22.30 -7.33
C PRO A 90 -1.46 20.90 -7.95
N ILE A 91 -2.34 20.65 -8.92
CA ILE A 91 -2.36 19.44 -9.75
C ILE A 91 -1.51 19.69 -11.00
N ARG A 92 -0.73 18.68 -11.41
CA ARG A 92 0.05 18.67 -12.66
C ARG A 92 -0.06 17.32 -13.36
N GLU A 93 0.35 17.28 -14.62
CA GLU A 93 0.59 16.03 -15.35
C GLU A 93 2.08 15.68 -15.29
N ASP A 94 2.40 14.40 -15.11
CA ASP A 94 3.75 13.87 -15.21
C ASP A 94 4.14 13.60 -16.69
N SER A 95 5.38 13.14 -16.90
CA SER A 95 5.92 12.86 -18.24
C SER A 95 5.21 11.71 -18.97
N SER A 96 4.42 10.90 -18.25
CA SER A 96 3.60 9.83 -18.79
C SER A 96 2.13 10.22 -18.98
N GLY A 97 1.78 11.49 -18.72
CA GLY A 97 0.39 11.98 -18.74
C GLY A 97 -0.42 11.61 -17.50
N GLY A 98 0.23 11.12 -16.44
CA GLY A 98 -0.39 10.80 -15.16
C GLY A 98 -0.62 12.05 -14.31
N VAL A 99 -1.76 12.13 -13.62
CA VAL A 99 -2.09 13.27 -12.75
C VAL A 99 -1.36 13.14 -11.41
N VAL A 100 -0.61 14.17 -11.02
CA VAL A 100 0.16 14.25 -9.77
C VAL A 100 -0.21 15.50 -8.98
N VAL A 101 -0.25 15.37 -7.64
CA VAL A 101 -0.42 16.49 -6.72
C VAL A 101 0.96 16.93 -6.25
N VAL A 102 1.37 18.15 -6.63
CA VAL A 102 2.70 18.65 -6.29
C VAL A 102 2.73 19.12 -4.84
N GLY A 103 3.76 18.70 -4.10
CA GLY A 103 3.92 19.06 -2.70
C GLY A 103 3.13 18.18 -1.73
N LEU A 104 2.44 17.15 -2.20
CA LEU A 104 1.74 16.20 -1.33
C LEU A 104 2.74 15.39 -0.50
N THR A 105 2.59 15.45 0.82
CA THR A 105 3.43 14.72 1.77
C THR A 105 3.24 13.22 1.59
N THR A 106 4.38 12.53 1.47
CA THR A 106 4.44 11.07 1.42
C THR A 106 5.37 10.58 2.52
N THR A 107 4.82 9.88 3.50
CA THR A 107 5.53 9.44 4.70
C THR A 107 5.81 7.95 4.63
N SER A 108 7.05 7.54 4.93
CA SER A 108 7.43 6.12 5.00
C SER A 108 6.69 5.44 6.14
N VAL A 109 6.19 4.22 5.90
CA VAL A 109 5.52 3.39 6.92
C VAL A 109 6.18 2.01 6.95
N THR A 110 6.50 1.51 8.14
CA THR A 110 7.23 0.24 8.31
C THR A 110 6.34 -0.90 8.79
N ASN A 111 5.18 -0.56 9.36
CA ASN A 111 4.23 -1.51 9.91
C ASN A 111 2.80 -0.95 9.81
N ALA A 112 1.82 -1.77 10.17
CA ALA A 112 0.40 -1.39 10.12
C ALA A 112 0.06 -0.24 11.08
N GLU A 113 0.70 -0.17 12.25
CA GLU A 113 0.47 0.87 13.25
C GLU A 113 0.90 2.25 12.72
N ASP A 114 2.06 2.35 12.05
CA ASP A 114 2.52 3.58 11.42
C ASP A 114 1.48 4.11 10.42
N ALA A 115 0.97 3.23 9.55
CA ALA A 115 -0.04 3.61 8.55
C ALA A 115 -1.37 4.04 9.20
N LEU A 116 -1.77 3.37 10.28
CA LEU A 116 -2.99 3.72 11.02
C LEU A 116 -2.85 5.00 11.83
N ASN A 117 -1.66 5.31 12.32
CA ASN A 117 -1.36 6.58 12.96
C ASN A 117 -1.48 7.74 11.97
N LEU A 118 -0.96 7.59 10.74
CA LEU A 118 -1.15 8.60 9.69
C LEU A 118 -2.62 8.77 9.31
N LEU A 119 -3.37 7.67 9.20
CA LEU A 119 -4.82 7.71 8.97
C LEU A 119 -5.54 8.47 10.09
N HIS A 120 -5.19 8.20 11.35
CA HIS A 120 -5.78 8.85 12.51
C HIS A 120 -5.48 10.36 12.54
N VAL A 121 -4.21 10.75 12.39
CA VAL A 121 -3.78 12.15 12.34
C VAL A 121 -4.49 12.90 11.23
N GLY A 122 -4.49 12.36 10.01
CA GLY A 122 -5.17 13.02 8.89
C GLY A 122 -6.69 13.11 9.07
N THR A 123 -7.31 12.13 9.74
CA THR A 123 -8.75 12.16 10.06
C THR A 123 -9.07 13.26 11.09
N LEU A 124 -8.21 13.42 12.10
CA LEU A 124 -8.34 14.51 13.07
C LEU A 124 -8.18 15.87 12.38
N ASN A 125 -7.19 16.01 11.51
CA ASN A 125 -6.95 17.24 10.76
C ASN A 125 -8.16 17.59 9.89
N ARG A 126 -8.72 16.61 9.15
CA ARG A 126 -9.96 16.77 8.35
C ARG A 126 -11.13 17.24 9.22
N THR A 127 -11.30 16.65 10.40
CA THR A 127 -12.39 16.99 11.32
C THR A 127 -12.24 18.41 11.86
N THR A 128 -11.04 18.78 12.31
CA THR A 128 -10.74 20.12 12.85
C THR A 128 -10.98 21.21 11.80
N ALA A 129 -10.55 21.01 10.56
CA ALA A 129 -10.79 21.97 9.49
C ALA A 129 -12.28 22.15 9.18
N ALA A 130 -13.05 21.06 9.17
CA ALA A 130 -14.51 21.14 9.01
C ALA A 130 -15.17 21.95 10.15
N THR A 131 -14.66 21.86 11.39
CA THR A 131 -15.16 22.67 12.51
C THR A 131 -14.77 24.14 12.43
N LEU A 132 -13.55 24.46 11.96
CA LEU A 132 -13.06 25.84 11.83
C LEU A 132 -13.79 26.62 10.71
N MET A 133 -14.21 25.93 9.63
CA MET A 133 -14.83 26.58 8.47
C MET A 133 -16.36 26.52 8.43
N ASN A 134 -17.03 26.22 9.55
CA ASN A 134 -18.50 26.04 9.62
C ASN A 134 -19.04 24.97 8.64
N HIS A 135 -18.76 23.70 8.97
CA HIS A 135 -19.53 22.48 8.67
C HIS A 135 -19.71 22.16 7.17
N THR A 136 -19.11 21.09 6.63
CA THR A 136 -19.48 19.70 6.94
C THR A 136 -18.51 18.75 6.22
N SER A 137 -18.04 17.69 6.87
CA SER A 137 -17.32 16.57 6.21
C SER A 137 -18.14 15.89 5.09
N SER A 138 -19.46 16.14 5.05
CA SER A 138 -20.35 15.73 3.97
C SER A 138 -20.03 16.38 2.63
N ARG A 139 -19.21 17.44 2.61
CA ARG A 139 -18.80 18.16 1.40
C ARG A 139 -17.32 17.99 1.04
N SER A 140 -16.55 17.23 1.82
CA SER A 140 -15.15 16.92 1.46
C SER A 140 -14.97 15.44 1.15
N HIS A 141 -14.24 15.17 0.06
CA HIS A 141 -13.77 13.83 -0.27
C HIS A 141 -12.41 13.62 0.40
N ALA A 142 -12.14 12.42 0.90
CA ALA A 142 -10.83 12.08 1.46
C ALA A 142 -10.21 10.91 0.71
N VAL A 143 -8.91 11.01 0.45
CA VAL A 143 -8.16 10.04 -0.35
C VAL A 143 -6.90 9.64 0.40
N PHE A 144 -6.95 8.48 1.05
CA PHE A 144 -5.79 7.86 1.68
C PHE A 144 -5.12 6.90 0.69
N THR A 145 -3.86 7.13 0.37
CA THR A 145 -3.12 6.28 -0.57
C THR A 145 -1.94 5.62 0.14
N VAL A 146 -1.77 4.31 -0.06
CA VAL A 146 -0.58 3.55 0.33
C VAL A 146 0.14 3.09 -0.92
N TYR A 147 1.43 3.43 -1.00
CA TYR A 147 2.35 3.00 -2.04
C TYR A 147 3.18 1.84 -1.49
N LEU A 148 3.29 0.77 -2.28
CA LEU A 148 4.06 -0.41 -1.92
C LEU A 148 5.01 -0.73 -3.08
N GLN A 149 6.30 -0.75 -2.80
CA GLN A 149 7.31 -1.24 -3.73
C GLN A 149 7.85 -2.57 -3.20
N GLN A 150 7.82 -3.62 -4.03
CA GLN A 150 8.33 -4.95 -3.70
C GLN A 150 9.46 -5.31 -4.65
N THR A 151 10.57 -5.81 -4.12
CA THR A 151 11.66 -6.37 -4.92
C THR A 151 11.62 -7.88 -4.78
N THR A 152 11.33 -8.57 -5.88
CA THR A 152 11.25 -10.04 -5.94
C THR A 152 12.35 -10.58 -6.83
N ARG A 153 13.08 -11.58 -6.34
CA ARG A 153 14.04 -12.34 -7.16
C ARG A 153 13.33 -13.47 -7.86
N LEU A 154 13.43 -13.50 -9.19
CA LEU A 154 12.91 -14.57 -10.03
C LEU A 154 14.07 -15.41 -10.56
N ASP A 155 14.00 -16.72 -10.37
CA ASP A 155 14.93 -17.65 -11.01
C ASP A 155 14.39 -18.04 -12.39
N ASN A 156 15.20 -17.85 -13.42
CA ASN A 156 14.87 -18.29 -14.78
C ASN A 156 15.30 -19.74 -14.99
N SER A 157 14.70 -20.41 -15.97
CA SER A 157 15.01 -21.81 -16.31
C SER A 157 16.47 -22.06 -16.72
N ALA A 158 17.21 -20.98 -17.04
CA ALA A 158 18.65 -21.01 -17.35
C ALA A 158 19.56 -20.94 -16.11
N GLY A 159 19.01 -20.84 -14.89
CA GLY A 159 19.77 -20.71 -13.65
C GLY A 159 20.25 -19.28 -13.33
N GLU A 160 19.84 -18.30 -14.13
CA GLU A 160 20.07 -16.87 -13.85
C GLU A 160 18.98 -16.32 -12.93
N SER A 161 19.36 -15.47 -11.99
CA SER A 161 18.44 -14.76 -11.10
C SER A 161 18.28 -13.30 -11.53
N VAL A 162 17.04 -12.83 -11.60
CA VAL A 162 16.71 -11.44 -11.97
C VAL A 162 15.88 -10.83 -10.86
N ASP A 163 16.29 -9.65 -10.40
CA ASP A 163 15.52 -8.87 -9.45
C ASP A 163 14.49 -8.01 -10.19
N VAL A 164 13.22 -8.18 -9.84
CA VAL A 164 12.09 -7.45 -10.42
C VAL A 164 11.46 -6.59 -9.32
N THR A 165 11.44 -5.28 -9.57
CA THR A 165 10.75 -4.32 -8.70
C THR A 165 9.34 -4.09 -9.21
N THR A 166 8.34 -4.37 -8.36
CA THR A 166 6.92 -4.12 -8.64
C THR A 166 6.42 -2.99 -7.75
N SER A 167 5.80 -1.98 -8.34
CA SER A 167 5.18 -0.86 -7.63
C SER A 167 3.66 -1.02 -7.65
N SER A 168 3.04 -0.95 -6.48
CA SER A 168 1.60 -1.04 -6.25
C SER A 168 1.10 0.21 -5.56
N ARG A 169 -0.12 0.63 -5.90
CA ARG A 169 -0.80 1.79 -5.30
C ARG A 169 -2.19 1.37 -4.84
N PHE A 170 -2.44 1.48 -3.55
CA PHE A 170 -3.75 1.23 -2.93
C PHE A 170 -4.36 2.56 -2.53
N THR A 171 -5.56 2.85 -3.01
CA THR A 171 -6.24 4.12 -2.74
C THR A 171 -7.59 3.86 -2.09
N PHE A 172 -7.77 4.38 -0.87
CA PHE A 172 -8.99 4.34 -0.09
C PHE A 172 -9.67 5.70 -0.19
N VAL A 173 -10.86 5.72 -0.77
CA VAL A 173 -11.59 6.95 -1.05
C VAL A 173 -12.85 6.96 -0.20
N ASP A 174 -13.00 8.01 0.61
CA ASP A 174 -14.23 8.36 1.29
C ASP A 174 -14.88 9.52 0.52
N LEU A 175 -16.01 9.24 -0.13
CA LEU A 175 -16.69 10.23 -0.95
C LEU A 175 -17.67 11.04 -0.10
N ALA A 176 -17.73 12.33 -0.39
CA ALA A 176 -18.71 13.26 0.16
C ALA A 176 -20.15 12.72 0.04
N GLY A 177 -20.99 13.13 0.98
CA GLY A 177 -22.40 12.76 1.02
C GLY A 177 -23.13 13.23 -0.24
N SER A 178 -24.04 12.39 -0.75
CA SER A 178 -24.83 12.69 -1.95
C SER A 178 -26.19 13.33 -1.63
N GLU A 179 -26.34 13.99 -0.48
CA GLU A 179 -27.63 14.50 -0.04
C GLU A 179 -28.33 15.32 -1.14
N ARG A 180 -29.50 14.83 -1.57
CA ARG A 180 -30.28 15.47 -2.64
C ARG A 180 -30.89 16.76 -2.09
N MET A 181 -30.65 17.88 -2.77
CA MET A 181 -31.45 19.10 -2.60
C MET A 181 -32.91 18.84 -3.05
N LYS A 182 -33.73 18.23 -2.19
CA LYS A 182 -35.18 18.11 -2.37
C LYS A 182 -35.90 18.60 -1.12
N LYS A 183 -35.98 19.94 -1.00
CA LYS A 183 -37.07 20.76 -0.40
C LYS A 183 -36.52 22.11 0.09
N THR A 184 -36.26 23.02 -0.85
CA THR A 184 -36.50 24.44 -0.59
C THR A 184 -37.60 24.85 -1.56
N GLY A 185 -38.85 24.56 -1.15
CA GLY A 185 -40.02 25.09 -1.83
C GLY A 185 -40.13 26.56 -1.51
N ALA A 186 -39.83 27.40 -2.51
CA ALA A 186 -40.53 28.67 -2.67
C ALA A 186 -41.98 28.38 -3.09
#